data_AF-A0A7X3HET1-F1
#
_entry.id   AF-A0A7X3HET1-F1
#
_cell.length_a   1.000
_cell.length_b   1.000
_cell.length_c   1.000
_cell.angle_alpha   90.00
_cell.angle_beta   90.00
_cell.angle_gamma   90.00
#
_symmetry.space_group_name_H-M   'P 1'
#
loop_
_entity.id
_entity.type
_entity.pdbx_description
1 polymer ?
#
loop_
_entity_poly.entity_id
_entity_poly.type
_entity_poly.pdbx_seq_one_letter_code
_entity_poly.pdbx_strand_id
1 'polypeptide(L)'
;VANTGQVADEPVIKRFGLRMEARTLRVTRRDYFFEKPKLLMEAAHKPQDDTPQPDLEDYDYPGRFTDRDRGRRLARQAQERHRRDYRLADGDSDEP
;
A
#
# COMPACT_ATOMS: atom_id res chain seq x y z
N VAL A 1 32.20 6.16 9.28
CA VAL A 1 32.43 5.03 10.22
C VAL A 1 33.55 4.20 9.63
N ALA A 2 34.59 3.89 10.40
CA ALA A 2 35.76 3.16 9.92
C ALA A 2 35.38 1.72 9.55
N ASN A 3 35.75 1.27 8.35
CA ASN A 3 35.72 -0.15 8.00
C ASN A 3 36.77 -0.85 8.86
N THR A 4 36.30 -1.52 9.92
CA THR A 4 37.12 -2.44 10.72
C THR A 4 37.58 -3.56 9.78
N GLY A 5 38.90 -3.72 9.60
CA GLY A 5 39.55 -4.51 8.55
C GLY A 5 39.35 -6.03 8.56
N GLN A 6 38.12 -6.51 8.76
CA GLN A 6 37.71 -7.89 8.53
C GLN A 6 36.81 -7.91 7.30
N VAL A 7 37.24 -8.65 6.27
CA VAL A 7 36.49 -8.93 5.04
C VAL A 7 35.93 -10.34 5.18
N ALA A 8 34.64 -10.54 4.87
CA ALA A 8 34.04 -11.86 4.89
C ALA A 8 34.59 -12.71 3.74
N ASP A 9 34.75 -14.01 3.96
CA ASP A 9 35.28 -14.93 2.93
C ASP A 9 34.27 -15.18 1.79
N GLU A 10 32.99 -14.87 2.01
CA GLU A 10 31.89 -15.01 1.04
C GLU A 10 31.08 -13.69 0.98
N PRO A 11 30.31 -13.43 -0.11
CA PRO A 11 29.44 -12.25 -0.19
C PRO A 11 28.44 -12.20 0.97
N VAL A 12 28.34 -11.04 1.61
CA VAL A 12 27.48 -10.82 2.79
C VAL A 12 26.72 -9.50 2.73
N ILE A 13 25.52 -9.50 3.30
CA ILE A 13 24.82 -8.25 3.66
C ILE A 13 25.52 -7.64 4.87
N LYS A 14 26.25 -6.55 4.66
CA LYS A 14 27.01 -5.82 5.67
C LYS A 14 26.13 -4.95 6.56
N ARG A 15 25.01 -4.47 6.01
CA ARG A 15 24.01 -3.69 6.75
C ARG A 15 22.62 -4.05 6.27
N PHE A 16 21.69 -4.12 7.21
CA PHE A 16 20.28 -4.37 6.95
C PHE A 16 19.44 -3.34 7.69
N GLY A 17 18.51 -2.70 6.99
CA GLY A 17 17.55 -1.74 7.51
C GLY A 17 16.11 -2.18 7.21
N LEU A 18 15.20 -1.89 8.14
CA LEU A 18 13.76 -2.07 7.95
C LEU A 18 13.05 -0.77 8.32
N ARG A 19 12.35 -0.18 7.35
CA ARG A 19 11.48 0.97 7.55
C ARG A 19 10.01 0.53 7.54
N MET A 20 9.25 1.01 8.51
CA MET A 20 7.79 0.88 8.55
C MET A 20 7.14 2.25 8.64
N GLU A 21 6.09 2.48 7.86
CA GLU A 21 5.34 3.74 7.86
C GLU A 21 3.84 3.50 7.99
N ALA A 22 3.17 4.38 8.75
CA ALA A 22 1.72 4.43 8.76
C ALA A 22 1.20 4.82 7.37
N ARG A 23 0.31 4.00 6.83
CA ARG A 23 -0.30 4.17 5.50
C ARG A 23 -1.80 3.92 5.59
N THR A 24 -2.52 4.44 4.60
CA THR A 24 -3.94 4.14 4.39
C THR A 24 -4.16 2.63 4.33
N LEU A 25 -5.11 2.15 5.14
CA LEU A 25 -5.50 0.74 5.19
C LEU A 25 -6.75 0.48 4.36
N ARG A 26 -7.73 1.39 4.40
CA ARG A 26 -8.97 1.28 3.62
C ARG A 26 -9.04 2.37 2.57
N VAL A 27 -9.44 2.00 1.36
CA VAL A 27 -9.77 2.95 0.31
C VAL A 27 -11.24 2.79 -0.05
N THR A 28 -11.99 3.88 0.00
CA THR A 28 -13.41 3.95 -0.37
C THR A 28 -13.61 4.97 -1.49
N ARG A 29 -14.35 4.57 -2.52
CA ARG A 29 -14.71 5.41 -3.67
C ARG A 29 -16.22 5.45 -3.78
N ARG A 30 -16.78 6.66 -3.84
CA ARG A 30 -18.22 6.90 -3.93
C ARG A 30 -18.54 7.61 -5.24
N ASP A 31 -19.63 7.26 -5.89
CA ASP A 31 -20.13 7.97 -7.05
C ASP A 31 -21.64 8.18 -6.97
N TYR A 32 -22.21 8.84 -7.97
CA TYR A 32 -23.64 9.03 -8.13
C TYR A 32 -24.09 8.58 -9.51
N PHE A 33 -25.13 7.75 -9.56
CA PHE A 33 -25.71 7.30 -10.82
C PHE A 33 -27.11 7.87 -11.00
N PHE A 34 -27.24 8.90 -11.83
CA PHE A 34 -28.48 9.68 -11.95
C PHE A 34 -29.69 8.87 -12.44
N GLU A 35 -29.47 7.85 -13.28
CA GLU A 35 -30.57 6.97 -13.76
C GLU A 35 -31.13 6.10 -12.63
N LYS A 36 -30.34 5.84 -11.58
CA LYS A 36 -30.74 5.07 -10.41
C LYS A 36 -30.27 5.81 -9.14
N PRO A 37 -30.91 6.93 -8.78
CA PRO A 37 -30.42 7.84 -7.74
C PRO A 37 -30.39 7.22 -6.34
N LYS A 38 -31.15 6.13 -6.13
CA LYS A 38 -31.17 5.35 -4.87
C LYS A 38 -30.11 4.25 -4.82
N LEU A 39 -29.41 3.98 -5.92
CA LEU A 39 -28.35 2.97 -5.98
C LEU A 39 -27.13 3.49 -5.23
N LEU A 40 -26.69 2.76 -4.20
CA LEU A 40 -25.42 3.03 -3.53
C LEU A 40 -24.26 2.67 -4.47
N MET A 41 -23.69 3.68 -5.09
CA MET A 41 -22.48 3.59 -5.89
C MET A 41 -21.28 3.78 -4.97
N GLU A 42 -20.88 2.69 -4.31
CA GLU A 42 -19.73 2.65 -3.42
C GLU A 42 -18.88 1.42 -3.71
N ALA A 43 -17.57 1.59 -3.66
CA ALA A 43 -16.61 0.52 -3.72
C ALA A 43 -15.50 0.77 -2.71
N ALA A 44 -15.26 -0.21 -1.85
CA ALA A 44 -14.21 -0.15 -0.84
C ALA A 44 -13.23 -1.33 -1.01
N HIS A 45 -11.97 -1.10 -0.67
CA HIS A 45 -10.95 -2.14 -0.58
C HIS A 45 -10.12 -1.98 0.69
N LYS A 46 -9.89 -3.10 1.37
CA LYS A 46 -9.00 -3.23 2.53
C LYS A 46 -8.17 -4.50 2.30
N PRO A 47 -6.85 -4.47 2.51
CA PRO A 47 -6.01 -5.66 2.39
C PRO A 47 -6.34 -6.63 3.52
N GLN A 48 -6.15 -7.92 3.27
CA GLN A 48 -6.22 -8.94 4.30
C GLN A 48 -4.84 -9.04 4.95
N ASP A 49 -4.68 -8.41 6.11
CA ASP A 49 -3.43 -8.35 6.87
C ASP A 49 -3.76 -8.55 8.35
N ASP A 50 -3.06 -9.48 8.98
CA ASP A 50 -3.27 -9.85 10.38
C ASP A 50 -2.47 -8.95 11.35
N THR A 51 -1.63 -8.07 10.82
CA THR A 51 -0.84 -7.13 11.62
C THR A 51 -1.73 -5.97 12.09
N PRO A 52 -1.84 -5.70 13.42
CA PRO A 52 -2.60 -4.56 13.92
C PRO A 52 -2.09 -3.24 13.32
N GLN A 53 -2.95 -2.56 12.57
CA GLN A 53 -2.66 -1.28 11.91
C GLN A 53 -3.83 -0.32 12.14
N PRO A 54 -3.58 0.99 12.24
CA PRO A 54 -4.64 1.98 12.23
C PRO A 54 -5.54 1.82 10.99
N ASP A 55 -6.86 1.83 11.17
CA ASP A 55 -7.82 1.76 10.07
C ASP A 55 -7.99 3.12 9.39
N LEU A 56 -6.88 3.66 8.85
CA LEU A 56 -6.88 4.93 8.14
C LEU A 56 -7.59 4.76 6.80
N GLU A 57 -8.63 5.57 6.57
CA GLU A 57 -9.45 5.55 5.37
C GLU A 57 -9.09 6.70 4.42
N ASP A 58 -8.87 6.36 3.15
CA ASP A 58 -8.89 7.28 2.01
C ASP A 58 -10.27 7.18 1.36
N TYR A 59 -11.10 8.20 1.58
CA TYR A 59 -12.42 8.32 0.98
C TYR A 59 -12.42 9.41 -0.10
N ASP A 60 -13.01 9.12 -1.27
CA ASP A 60 -13.10 10.12 -2.36
C ASP A 60 -14.46 10.10 -3.08
N TYR A 61 -14.90 11.31 -3.48
CA TYR A 61 -16.08 11.59 -4.30
C TYR A 61 -15.85 12.83 -5.19
N PRO A 62 -16.14 12.76 -6.50
CA PRO A 62 -16.63 11.60 -7.23
C PRO A 62 -15.50 10.60 -7.52
N GLY A 63 -15.77 9.32 -7.31
CA GLY A 63 -14.86 8.19 -7.53
C GLY A 63 -14.60 7.86 -9.01
N ARG A 64 -15.30 8.53 -9.93
CA ARG A 64 -15.16 8.44 -11.39
C ARG A 64 -15.43 7.03 -11.92
N PHE A 65 -16.52 6.41 -11.46
CA PHE A 65 -17.02 5.14 -11.96
C PHE A 65 -18.55 5.13 -12.05
N THR A 66 -19.06 4.60 -13.16
CA THR A 66 -20.49 4.30 -13.34
C THR A 66 -20.81 2.82 -13.12
N ASP A 67 -19.77 1.99 -12.93
CA ASP A 67 -19.85 0.56 -12.71
C ASP A 67 -19.11 0.17 -11.43
N ARG A 68 -19.75 -0.65 -10.57
CA ARG A 68 -19.21 -1.02 -9.26
C ARG A 68 -17.95 -1.88 -9.36
N ASP A 69 -17.82 -2.72 -10.38
CA ASP A 69 -16.63 -3.54 -10.56
C ASP A 69 -15.42 -2.69 -10.98
N ARG A 70 -15.64 -1.64 -11.79
CA ARG A 70 -14.64 -0.60 -12.03
C ARG A 70 -14.28 0.14 -10.73
N GLY A 71 -15.26 0.53 -9.93
CA GLY A 71 -15.02 1.15 -8.63
C GLY A 71 -14.14 0.29 -7.71
N ARG A 72 -14.40 -1.02 -7.64
CA ARG A 72 -13.61 -1.98 -6.86
C ARG A 72 -12.16 -2.07 -7.34
N ARG A 73 -11.93 -2.10 -8.66
CA ARG A 73 -10.56 -2.09 -9.23
C ARG A 73 -9.81 -0.80 -8.90
N LEU A 74 -10.47 0.35 -8.97
CA LEU A 74 -9.86 1.65 -8.62
C LEU A 74 -9.51 1.72 -7.13
N ALA A 75 -10.43 1.31 -6.25
CA ALA A 75 -10.17 1.27 -4.81
C ALA A 75 -8.99 0.34 -4.48
N ARG A 76 -8.94 -0.85 -5.09
CA ARG A 76 -7.83 -1.79 -4.95
C ARG A 76 -6.51 -1.20 -5.44
N GLN A 77 -6.46 -0.64 -6.65
CA GLN A 77 -5.23 -0.07 -7.19
C GLN A 77 -4.69 1.08 -6.33
N ALA A 78 -5.56 1.96 -5.84
CA ALA A 78 -5.16 3.04 -4.93
C ALA A 78 -4.63 2.49 -3.60
N GLN A 79 -5.28 1.46 -3.06
CA GLN A 79 -4.85 0.80 -1.82
C GLN A 79 -3.47 0.13 -1.98
N GLU A 80 -3.26 -0.60 -3.08
CA GLU A 80 -1.98 -1.21 -3.41
C GLU A 80 -0.88 -0.16 -3.58
N ARG A 81 -1.19 1.00 -4.19
CA ARG A 81 -0.26 2.14 -4.28
C ARG A 81 0.12 2.70 -2.92
N HIS A 82 -0.86 2.92 -2.03
CA HIS A 82 -0.61 3.40 -0.67
C HIS A 82 0.27 2.47 0.13
N ARG A 83 0.11 1.16 -0.04
CA ARG A 83 0.83 0.15 0.75
C ARG A 83 2.10 -0.38 0.10
N ARG A 84 2.49 0.06 -1.09
CA ARG A 84 3.69 -0.45 -1.76
C ARG A 84 4.95 -0.33 -0.89
N ASP A 85 5.06 0.71 -0.08
CA ASP A 85 6.26 1.03 0.69
C ASP A 85 6.04 1.03 2.21
N TYR A 86 4.92 0.49 2.69
CA TYR A 86 4.59 0.49 4.13
C TYR A 86 5.61 -0.28 4.97
N ARG A 87 6.28 -1.28 4.36
CA ARG A 87 7.33 -2.10 4.95
C ARG A 87 8.41 -2.30 3.91
N LEU A 88 9.47 -1.51 4.00
CA LEU A 88 10.60 -1.56 3.05
C LEU A 88 11.86 -2.01 3.77
N ALA A 89 12.50 -3.06 3.24
CA ALA A 89 13.83 -3.47 3.66
C ALA A 89 14.88 -2.89 2.73
N ASP A 90 16.00 -2.46 3.29
CA ASP A 90 17.21 -2.05 2.56
C ASP A 90 18.41 -2.87 3.04
N GLY A 91 19.35 -3.12 2.13
CA GLY A 91 20.54 -3.91 2.39
C GLY A 91 21.74 -3.33 1.65
N ASP A 92 22.90 -3.36 2.30
CA ASP A 92 24.20 -3.01 1.72
C ASP A 92 25.03 -4.28 1.69
N SER A 93 25.45 -4.72 0.51
CA SER A 93 26.14 -6.00 0.26
C SER A 93 27.37 -5.80 -0.62
N ASP A 94 28.32 -6.72 -0.56
CA ASP A 94 29.41 -6.85 -1.54
C ASP A 94 29.14 -7.86 -2.66
N GLU A 95 27.90 -8.32 -2.78
CA GLU A 95 27.43 -9.09 -3.92
C GLU A 95 27.23 -8.20 -5.17
N PRO A 96 27.78 -8.56 -6.36
CA PRO A 96 27.68 -7.78 -7.60
C PRO A 96 26.29 -7.64 -8.21
#